data_AF-A0A3M1H9R9-F1
#
_entry.id   AF-A0A3M1H9R9-F1
#
_cell.length_a   1.000
_cell.length_b   1.000
_cell.length_c   1.000
_cell.angle_alpha   90.00
_cell.angle_beta   90.00
_cell.angle_gamma   90.00
#
_symmetry.space_group_name_H-M   'P 1'
#
loop_
_entity.id
_entity.type
_entity.pdbx_description
1 polymer ?
#
loop_
_entity_poly.entity_id
_entity_poly.type
_entity_poly.pdbx_seq_one_letter_code
_entity_poly.pdbx_strand_id
1 'polypeptide(L)'
;MQQRVFVVFKNSFKQKKKTFRHLYKSVNVQKTVAKKDTFSLNFKTTADIKVDPVIVNQVVGQEEAVEVIKKAAAQHRHVLLIGEPGTGKSMLGLALAQLLPKGKLVDILAFANPNDENMPLIRTVPAGQGRKIVEKARAESTISFRNQNVLLFILLIAAMITPWWARHYYTTESGPLVGAIMFATFFLGGMIFLALFVMALNVGKQMGSRIGKAAIPKIIVDNYSQKQAPFLDATGAHAGALLGDVLHDPFQSGGLGTPAHERVVAGMIHKAHQGVL
;
A
#
# COMPACT_ATOMS: atom_id res chain seq x y z
N MET A 1 33.73 -13.19 8.74
CA MET A 1 34.08 -12.40 9.95
C MET A 1 33.18 -11.19 10.03
N GLN A 2 32.06 -11.28 10.76
CA GLN A 2 31.18 -10.14 11.04
C GLN A 2 31.41 -9.72 12.49
N GLN A 3 31.98 -8.52 12.69
CA GLN A 3 32.07 -7.94 14.03
C GLN A 3 30.70 -7.36 14.39
N ARG A 4 29.97 -8.07 15.26
CA ARG A 4 28.80 -7.55 15.97
C ARG A 4 29.30 -6.66 17.10
N VAL A 5 29.02 -5.37 17.04
CA VAL A 5 29.22 -4.46 18.17
C VAL A 5 27.89 -4.34 18.91
N PHE A 6 27.75 -5.10 20.00
CA PHE A 6 26.70 -4.88 21.00
C PHE A 6 27.22 -3.84 21.99
N VAL A 7 26.60 -2.66 22.01
CA VAL A 7 26.88 -1.66 23.05
C VAL A 7 25.86 -1.83 24.17
N VAL A 8 26.29 -2.42 25.28
CA VAL A 8 25.52 -2.52 26.53
C VAL A 8 26.08 -1.48 27.50
N PHE A 9 25.28 -0.49 27.89
CA PHE A 9 25.69 0.48 28.91
C PHE A 9 25.26 0.04 30.31
N LYS A 10 26.26 -0.12 31.19
CA LYS A 10 26.08 -0.32 32.63
C LYS A 10 26.61 0.92 33.36
N ASN A 11 25.74 1.58 34.12
CA ASN A 11 26.07 2.77 34.91
C ASN A 11 27.18 2.48 35.94
N SER A 12 28.38 3.01 35.73
CA SER A 12 29.51 2.94 36.68
C SER A 12 29.62 4.23 37.50
N PHE A 13 28.69 4.44 38.44
CA PHE A 13 28.70 5.59 39.35
C PHE A 13 29.40 5.32 40.69
N LYS A 14 29.82 4.07 40.97
CA LYS A 14 30.24 3.65 42.32
C LYS A 14 31.75 3.68 42.60
N GLN A 15 32.64 3.59 41.60
CA GLN A 15 34.08 3.47 41.85
C GLN A 15 34.83 4.82 42.04
N LYS A 16 34.31 5.94 41.50
CA LYS A 16 35.01 7.25 41.59
C LYS A 16 34.95 7.94 42.97
N LYS A 17 34.15 7.45 43.93
CA LYS A 17 33.99 8.11 45.25
C LYS A 17 35.16 7.89 46.21
N LYS A 18 36.00 6.86 46.03
CA LYS A 18 37.05 6.51 47.01
C LYS A 18 38.32 7.34 46.86
N THR A 19 38.69 7.71 45.63
CA THR A 19 39.95 8.43 45.35
C THR A 19 39.89 9.93 45.65
N PHE A 20 38.69 10.51 45.71
CA PHE A 20 38.51 11.96 45.94
C PHE A 20 38.54 12.39 47.41
N ARG A 21 38.54 11.46 48.39
CA ARG A 21 38.50 11.83 49.82
C ARG A 21 39.80 12.44 50.35
N HIS A 22 40.94 12.21 49.71
CA HIS A 22 42.22 12.76 50.19
C HIS A 22 42.53 14.16 49.67
N LEU A 23 41.89 14.60 48.58
CA LEU A 23 42.16 15.91 47.96
C LEU A 23 41.38 17.09 48.58
N TYR A 24 40.45 16.84 49.49
CA TYR A 24 39.54 17.88 50.02
C TYR A 24 40.04 18.63 51.27
N LYS A 25 41.25 18.35 51.77
CA LYS A 25 41.74 18.93 53.02
C LYS A 25 42.55 20.23 52.90
N SER A 26 42.76 20.78 51.70
CA SER A 26 43.65 21.95 51.53
C SER A 26 43.15 23.06 50.61
N VAL A 27 41.87 23.07 50.21
CA VAL A 27 41.35 24.14 49.35
C VAL A 27 40.42 25.03 50.17
N ASN A 28 40.92 26.24 50.46
CA ASN A 28 40.19 27.32 51.10
C ASN A 28 39.14 27.84 50.10
N VAL A 29 37.90 27.35 50.21
CA VAL A 29 36.80 27.73 49.32
C VAL A 29 36.24 29.08 49.75
N GLN A 30 36.80 30.16 49.19
CA GLN A 30 36.06 31.41 49.08
C GLN A 30 34.80 31.14 48.25
N LYS A 31 33.63 31.51 48.79
CA LYS A 31 32.33 31.42 48.12
C LYS A 31 32.31 32.31 46.87
N THR A 32 32.78 31.81 45.74
CA THR A 32 32.37 32.31 44.43
C THR A 32 31.01 31.73 44.11
N VAL A 33 29.96 32.51 44.38
CA VAL A 33 28.60 32.25 43.90
C VAL A 33 28.70 32.11 42.37
N ALA A 34 28.47 30.91 41.87
CA ALA A 34 28.44 30.64 40.44
C ALA A 34 27.40 31.56 39.79
N LYS A 35 27.88 32.47 38.94
CA LYS A 35 27.05 33.32 38.08
C LYS A 35 26.17 32.38 37.25
N LYS A 36 24.87 32.45 37.46
CA LYS A 36 23.87 31.75 36.65
C LYS A 36 23.89 32.45 35.29
N ASP A 37 24.52 31.85 34.29
CA ASP A 37 24.51 32.37 32.92
C ASP A 37 23.07 32.34 32.39
N THR A 38 22.32 33.39 32.67
CA THR A 38 20.99 33.62 32.11
C THR A 38 21.18 34.03 30.65
N PHE A 39 21.04 33.05 29.75
CA PHE A 39 20.91 33.28 28.32
C PHE A 39 19.60 34.06 28.09
N SER A 40 19.67 35.39 28.03
CA SER A 40 18.50 36.26 27.83
C SER A 40 18.20 36.35 26.34
N LEU A 41 17.30 35.49 25.86
CA LEU A 41 16.69 35.66 24.55
C LEU A 41 15.69 36.81 24.60
N ASN A 42 15.91 37.87 23.81
CA ASN A 42 14.99 39.01 23.71
C ASN A 42 13.83 38.67 22.78
N PHE A 43 12.71 38.22 23.33
CA PHE A 43 11.45 38.01 22.61
C PHE A 43 10.27 38.52 23.45
N LYS A 44 9.16 38.89 22.80
CA LYS A 44 7.94 39.31 23.50
C LYS A 44 7.00 38.14 23.73
N THR A 45 6.88 37.26 22.72
CA THR A 45 6.03 36.06 22.75
C THR A 45 6.77 34.88 22.13
N THR A 46 6.42 33.65 22.51
CA THR A 46 6.97 32.41 21.93
C THR A 46 6.73 32.29 20.42
N ALA A 47 5.77 33.03 19.87
CA ALA A 47 5.54 33.16 18.43
C ALA A 47 6.72 33.82 17.68
N ASP A 48 7.54 34.61 18.38
CA ASP A 48 8.71 35.27 17.81
C ASP A 48 9.91 34.30 17.69
N ILE A 49 9.83 33.13 18.31
CA ILE A 49 10.89 32.11 18.31
C ILE A 49 10.76 31.25 17.06
N LYS A 50 11.78 31.28 16.21
CA LYS A 50 11.85 30.43 15.01
C LYS A 50 12.09 28.98 15.42
N VAL A 51 11.21 28.08 14.96
CA VAL A 51 11.37 26.63 15.12
C VAL A 51 11.90 26.06 13.81
N ASP A 52 12.95 25.24 13.90
CA ASP A 52 13.52 24.58 12.73
C ASP A 52 12.52 23.59 12.11
N PRO A 53 12.40 23.52 10.76
CA PRO A 53 11.47 22.60 10.10
C PRO A 53 11.94 21.13 10.14
N VAL A 54 13.20 20.88 10.49
CA VAL A 54 13.78 19.54 10.58
C VAL A 54 13.71 19.06 12.02
N ILE A 55 13.04 17.93 12.24
CA ILE A 55 12.77 17.35 13.56
C ILE A 55 14.06 17.06 14.32
N VAL A 56 15.12 16.64 13.62
CA VAL A 56 16.41 16.34 14.27
C VAL A 56 17.01 17.55 15.01
N ASN A 57 16.76 18.77 14.55
CA ASN A 57 17.27 19.98 15.18
C ASN A 57 16.38 20.47 16.34
N GLN A 58 15.16 19.93 16.44
CA GLN A 58 14.24 20.22 17.54
C GLN A 58 14.51 19.36 18.77
N VAL A 59 15.40 18.35 18.67
CA VAL A 59 15.78 17.50 19.81
C VAL A 59 16.74 18.28 20.71
N VAL A 60 16.33 18.48 21.97
CA VAL A 60 17.08 19.30 22.94
C VAL A 60 17.85 18.41 23.93
N GLY A 61 19.14 18.70 24.14
CA GLY A 61 19.95 18.09 25.19
C GLY A 61 20.29 16.60 24.98
N GLN A 62 20.27 16.13 23.73
CA GLN A 62 20.62 14.76 23.34
C GLN A 62 21.56 14.74 22.12
N GLU A 63 22.68 15.44 22.21
CA GLU A 63 23.61 15.64 21.10
C GLU A 63 24.18 14.31 20.58
N GLU A 64 24.53 13.40 21.50
CA GLU A 64 25.06 12.07 21.16
C GLU A 64 24.01 11.21 20.44
N ALA A 65 22.76 11.20 20.91
CA ALA A 65 21.68 10.45 20.27
C ALA A 65 21.38 10.99 18.86
N VAL A 66 21.39 12.31 18.69
CA VAL A 66 21.23 12.97 17.38
C VAL A 66 22.35 12.56 16.42
N GLU A 67 23.60 12.50 16.88
CA GLU A 67 24.73 12.08 16.04
C GLU A 67 24.59 10.61 15.61
N VAL A 68 24.18 9.72 16.51
CA VAL A 68 23.92 8.31 16.19
C VAL A 68 22.79 8.17 15.18
N ILE A 69 21.69 8.90 15.34
CA ILE A 69 20.56 8.88 14.40
C ILE A 69 20.99 9.36 13.01
N LYS A 70 21.79 10.43 12.90
CA LYS A 70 22.34 10.91 11.62
C LYS A 70 23.21 9.84 10.94
N LYS A 71 24.09 9.18 11.70
CA LYS A 71 24.92 8.08 11.18
C LYS A 71 24.08 6.87 10.76
N ALA A 72 23.07 6.54 11.54
CA ALA A 72 22.17 5.42 11.27
C ALA A 72 21.31 5.65 10.01
N ALA A 73 20.81 6.87 9.80
CA ALA A 73 20.08 7.24 8.59
C ALA A 73 20.95 7.08 7.33
N ALA A 74 22.20 7.57 7.38
CA ALA A 74 23.12 7.51 6.25
C ALA A 74 23.55 6.07 5.90
N GLN A 75 23.63 5.19 6.90
CA GLN A 75 24.10 3.81 6.72
C GLN A 75 22.98 2.75 6.72
N HIS A 76 21.72 3.16 6.82
CA HIS A 76 20.56 2.26 6.98
C HIS A 76 20.74 1.23 8.11
N ARG A 77 21.20 1.69 9.28
CA ARG A 77 21.41 0.83 10.46
C ARG A 77 20.22 0.88 11.41
N HIS A 78 19.94 -0.24 12.07
CA HIS A 78 18.97 -0.31 13.15
C HIS A 78 19.50 0.40 14.41
N VAL A 79 18.61 1.03 15.16
CA VAL A 79 18.95 1.78 16.38
C VAL A 79 18.09 1.27 17.52
N LEU A 80 18.71 1.03 18.68
CA LEU A 80 18.01 0.72 19.92
C LEU A 80 18.11 1.92 20.87
N LEU A 81 16.98 2.58 21.12
CA LEU A 81 16.90 3.72 22.03
C LEU A 81 16.44 3.25 23.40
N ILE A 82 17.29 3.46 24.41
CA ILE A 82 16.99 3.09 25.81
C ILE A 82 16.93 4.38 26.64
N GLY A 83 15.84 4.55 27.38
CA GLY A 83 15.65 5.70 28.26
C GLY A 83 14.29 5.68 28.96
N GLU A 84 14.12 6.56 29.93
CA GLU A 84 12.86 6.73 30.68
C GLU A 84 11.69 7.12 29.75
N PRO A 85 10.44 6.81 30.10
CA PRO A 85 9.28 7.29 29.32
C PRO A 85 9.28 8.83 29.24
N GLY A 86 8.82 9.38 28.11
CA GLY A 86 8.76 10.84 27.91
C GLY A 86 10.08 11.51 27.50
N THR A 87 11.16 10.76 27.29
CA THR A 87 12.48 11.30 26.88
C THR A 87 12.65 11.54 25.37
N GLY A 88 11.58 11.49 24.57
CA GLY A 88 11.67 11.80 23.13
C GLY A 88 12.14 10.67 22.22
N LYS A 89 12.09 9.40 22.65
CA LYS A 89 12.46 8.24 21.81
C LYS A 89 11.71 8.18 20.47
N SER A 90 10.39 8.38 20.48
CA SER A 90 9.58 8.41 19.23
C SER A 90 9.93 9.62 18.35
N MET A 91 10.33 10.75 18.95
CA MET A 91 10.77 11.95 18.21
C MET A 91 12.08 11.68 17.46
N LEU A 92 13.03 10.95 18.07
CA LEU A 92 14.24 10.49 17.40
C LEU A 92 13.94 9.52 16.25
N GLY A 93 12.93 8.66 16.38
CA GLY A 93 12.46 7.78 15.30
C GLY A 93 11.86 8.57 14.12
N LEU A 94 11.05 9.60 14.40
CA LEU A 94 10.54 10.51 13.37
C LEU A 94 11.69 11.29 12.69
N ALA A 95 12.67 11.75 13.47
CA ALA A 95 13.86 12.41 12.95
C ALA A 95 14.65 11.47 12.02
N LEU A 96 14.78 10.19 12.38
CA LEU A 96 15.40 9.18 11.53
C LEU A 96 14.66 9.05 10.19
N ALA A 97 13.34 8.95 10.21
CA ALA A 97 12.52 8.82 9.00
C ALA A 97 12.65 10.03 8.07
N GLN A 98 12.73 11.24 8.64
CA GLN A 98 12.94 12.47 7.88
C GLN A 98 14.35 12.57 7.27
N LEU A 99 15.36 12.00 7.95
CA LEU A 99 16.75 11.99 7.50
C LEU A 99 17.08 10.89 6.49
N LEU A 100 16.23 9.86 6.39
CA LEU A 100 16.40 8.84 5.37
C LEU A 100 16.43 9.50 3.98
N PRO A 101 17.32 9.03 3.09
CA PRO A 101 17.34 9.53 1.72
C PRO A 101 15.93 9.34 1.13
N LYS A 102 15.45 10.35 0.41
CA LYS A 102 14.21 10.29 -0.37
C LYS A 102 14.45 9.36 -1.57
N GLY A 103 14.65 8.08 -1.29
CA GLY A 103 14.78 7.04 -2.28
C GLY A 103 13.48 6.88 -3.07
N LYS A 104 13.53 6.08 -4.13
CA LYS A 104 12.34 5.73 -4.91
C LYS A 104 11.43 4.88 -4.04
N LEU A 105 10.49 5.51 -3.34
CA LEU A 105 9.40 4.83 -2.66
C LEU A 105 8.74 3.86 -3.64
N VAL A 106 8.32 2.72 -3.13
CA VAL A 106 7.70 1.66 -3.92
C VAL A 106 6.29 1.37 -3.44
N ASP A 107 5.40 1.09 -4.37
CA ASP A 107 4.12 0.44 -4.10
C ASP A 107 4.32 -1.08 -4.15
N ILE A 108 3.55 -1.81 -3.35
CA ILE A 108 3.58 -3.27 -3.31
C ILE A 108 2.21 -3.79 -3.76
N LEU A 109 2.24 -4.69 -4.74
CA LEU A 109 1.07 -5.29 -5.38
C LEU A 109 1.08 -6.81 -5.15
N ALA A 110 -0.11 -7.37 -4.89
CA ALA A 110 -0.37 -8.80 -4.86
C ALA A 110 -1.14 -9.21 -6.13
N PHE A 111 -0.56 -10.15 -6.88
CA PHE A 111 -1.13 -10.73 -8.10
C PHE A 111 -1.59 -12.16 -7.83
N ALA A 112 -2.62 -12.59 -8.56
CA ALA A 112 -2.97 -14.01 -8.63
C ALA A 112 -1.83 -14.82 -9.23
N ASN A 113 -1.60 -16.01 -8.68
CA ASN A 113 -0.62 -16.95 -9.19
C ASN A 113 -1.35 -18.08 -9.96
N PRO A 114 -1.14 -18.22 -11.28
CA PRO A 114 -1.79 -19.26 -12.07
C PRO A 114 -1.34 -20.69 -11.72
N ASN A 115 -0.15 -20.85 -11.15
CA ASN A 115 0.43 -22.16 -10.85
C ASN A 115 0.00 -22.69 -9.46
N ASP A 116 -0.15 -21.79 -8.49
CA ASP A 116 -0.56 -22.13 -7.12
C ASP A 116 -1.35 -20.97 -6.52
N GLU A 117 -2.66 -21.17 -6.33
CA GLU A 117 -3.55 -20.15 -5.79
C GLU A 117 -3.15 -19.71 -4.37
N ASN A 118 -2.65 -20.62 -3.53
CA ASN A 118 -2.30 -20.31 -2.14
C ASN A 118 -0.98 -19.52 -2.01
N MET A 119 -0.25 -19.32 -3.11
CA MET A 119 0.98 -18.54 -3.13
C MET A 119 0.86 -17.31 -4.07
N PRO A 120 0.19 -16.22 -3.64
CA PRO A 120 0.11 -14.99 -4.40
C PRO A 120 1.47 -14.42 -4.80
N LEU A 121 1.57 -13.87 -6.01
CA LEU A 121 2.80 -13.24 -6.51
C LEU A 121 2.89 -11.80 -6.03
N ILE A 122 3.95 -11.46 -5.29
CA ILE A 122 4.20 -10.09 -4.84
C ILE A 122 5.14 -9.38 -5.80
N ARG A 123 4.79 -8.16 -6.23
CA ARG A 123 5.65 -7.31 -7.05
C ARG A 123 5.74 -5.90 -6.48
N THR A 124 6.94 -5.34 -6.53
CA THR A 124 7.19 -3.95 -6.17
C THR A 124 7.28 -3.10 -7.44
N VAL A 125 6.67 -1.92 -7.41
CA VAL A 125 6.73 -0.94 -8.50
C VAL A 125 7.02 0.44 -7.93
N PRO A 126 7.60 1.38 -8.68
CA PRO A 126 7.78 2.74 -8.20
C PRO A 126 6.46 3.37 -7.76
N ALA A 127 6.50 4.20 -6.72
CA ALA A 127 5.33 4.86 -6.15
C ALA A 127 4.49 5.55 -7.24
N GLY A 128 3.19 5.26 -7.22
CA GLY A 128 2.20 5.76 -8.18
C GLY A 128 2.00 4.91 -9.43
N GLN A 129 2.90 3.99 -9.75
CA GLN A 129 2.65 3.03 -10.83
C GLN A 129 1.66 1.95 -10.39
N GLY A 130 1.56 1.64 -9.10
CA GLY A 130 0.65 0.62 -8.59
C GLY A 130 -0.81 0.92 -8.93
N ARG A 131 -1.23 2.17 -8.71
CA ARG A 131 -2.58 2.64 -9.07
C ARG A 131 -2.86 2.51 -10.57
N LYS A 132 -1.92 2.93 -11.42
CA LYS A 132 -2.05 2.82 -12.88
C LYS A 132 -2.21 1.39 -13.36
N ILE A 133 -1.47 0.45 -12.76
CA ILE A 133 -1.57 -0.98 -13.10
C ILE A 133 -2.94 -1.54 -12.73
N VAL A 134 -3.45 -1.22 -11.54
CA VAL A 134 -4.77 -1.66 -11.10
C VAL A 134 -5.88 -1.03 -11.94
N GLU A 135 -5.79 0.25 -12.25
CA GLU A 135 -6.74 0.95 -13.13
C GLU A 135 -6.74 0.36 -14.54
N LYS A 136 -5.56 0.09 -15.11
CA LYS A 136 -5.43 -0.56 -16.42
C LYS A 136 -6.06 -1.96 -16.40
N ALA A 137 -5.76 -2.78 -15.39
CA ALA A 137 -6.35 -4.11 -15.26
C ALA A 137 -7.88 -4.06 -15.09
N ARG A 138 -8.40 -3.09 -14.31
CA ARG A 138 -9.84 -2.86 -14.17
C ARG A 138 -10.49 -2.42 -15.49
N ALA A 139 -9.85 -1.51 -16.22
CA ALA A 139 -10.32 -1.06 -17.51
C ALA A 139 -10.36 -2.21 -18.53
N GLU A 140 -9.31 -3.03 -18.61
CA GLU A 140 -9.26 -4.22 -19.47
C GLU A 140 -10.38 -5.22 -19.15
N SER A 141 -10.64 -5.47 -17.86
CA SER A 141 -11.76 -6.33 -17.45
C SER A 141 -13.12 -5.77 -17.87
N THR A 142 -13.30 -4.44 -17.85
CA THR A 142 -14.56 -3.78 -18.24
C THR A 142 -14.74 -3.71 -19.77
N ILE A 143 -13.65 -3.52 -20.51
CA ILE A 143 -13.64 -3.46 -21.98
C ILE A 143 -14.08 -4.80 -22.59
N SER A 144 -13.67 -5.93 -21.99
CA SER A 144 -14.09 -7.26 -22.43
C SER A 144 -15.62 -7.42 -22.45
N PHE A 145 -16.32 -6.88 -21.44
CA PHE A 145 -17.79 -6.89 -21.40
C PHE A 145 -18.44 -5.93 -22.40
N ARG A 146 -17.78 -4.81 -22.73
CA ARG A 146 -18.29 -3.83 -23.70
C ARG A 146 -18.36 -4.41 -25.10
N ASN A 147 -17.31 -5.08 -25.56
CA ASN A 147 -17.29 -5.70 -26.90
C ASN A 147 -18.37 -6.78 -27.04
N GLN A 148 -18.61 -7.55 -25.97
CA GLN A 148 -19.69 -8.54 -25.96
C GLN A 148 -21.08 -7.90 -26.04
N ASN A 149 -21.31 -6.78 -25.35
CA ASN A 149 -22.59 -6.07 -25.43
C ASN A 149 -22.79 -5.40 -26.80
N VAL A 150 -21.74 -4.84 -27.42
CA VAL A 150 -21.81 -4.30 -28.79
C VAL A 150 -22.14 -5.40 -29.80
N LEU A 151 -21.52 -6.58 -29.69
CA LEU A 151 -21.84 -7.72 -30.55
C LEU A 151 -23.30 -8.19 -30.39
N LEU A 152 -23.83 -8.19 -29.16
CA LEU A 152 -25.25 -8.46 -28.90
C LEU A 152 -26.18 -7.42 -29.56
N PHE A 153 -25.82 -6.13 -29.51
CA PHE A 153 -26.57 -5.08 -30.20
C PHE A 153 -26.55 -5.24 -31.72
N ILE A 154 -25.40 -5.59 -32.30
CA ILE A 154 -25.27 -5.86 -33.75
C ILE A 154 -26.14 -7.06 -34.14
N LEU A 155 -26.11 -8.15 -33.38
CA LEU A 155 -26.94 -9.33 -33.62
C LEU A 155 -28.43 -9.03 -33.48
N LEU A 156 -28.83 -8.20 -32.51
CA LEU A 156 -30.22 -7.77 -32.34
C LEU A 156 -30.69 -6.95 -33.56
N ILE A 157 -29.87 -6.00 -34.01
CA ILE A 157 -30.18 -5.20 -35.21
C ILE A 157 -30.25 -6.11 -36.46
N ALA A 158 -29.31 -7.05 -36.61
CA ALA A 158 -29.33 -8.01 -37.71
C ALA A 158 -30.58 -8.91 -37.68
N ALA A 159 -30.97 -9.42 -36.51
CA ALA A 159 -32.19 -10.22 -36.32
C ALA A 159 -33.46 -9.43 -36.62
N MET A 160 -33.45 -8.10 -36.43
CA MET A 160 -34.56 -7.22 -36.80
C MET A 160 -34.56 -6.86 -38.28
N ILE A 161 -33.42 -6.65 -38.94
CA ILE A 161 -33.35 -6.23 -40.35
C ILE A 161 -33.50 -7.40 -41.33
N THR A 162 -32.91 -8.57 -41.02
CA THR A 162 -32.91 -9.75 -41.91
C THR A 162 -34.30 -10.21 -42.34
N PRO A 163 -35.35 -10.21 -41.49
CA PRO A 163 -36.70 -10.60 -41.91
C PRO A 163 -37.32 -9.60 -42.90
N TRP A 164 -37.09 -8.30 -42.71
CA TRP A 164 -37.59 -7.26 -43.63
C TRP A 164 -36.94 -7.36 -45.01
N TRP A 165 -35.63 -7.60 -45.04
CA TRP A 165 -34.91 -7.83 -46.29
C TRP A 165 -35.40 -9.10 -47.00
N ALA A 166 -35.53 -10.21 -46.27
CA ALA A 166 -36.03 -11.48 -46.84
C ALA A 166 -37.44 -11.30 -47.42
N ARG A 167 -38.33 -10.63 -46.69
CA ARG A 167 -39.69 -10.35 -47.19
C ARG A 167 -39.64 -9.65 -48.54
N HIS A 168 -38.90 -8.55 -48.66
CA HIS A 168 -38.83 -7.75 -49.89
C HIS A 168 -38.29 -8.56 -51.07
N TYR A 169 -37.21 -9.33 -50.86
CA TYR A 169 -36.61 -10.17 -51.91
C TYR A 169 -37.59 -11.26 -52.40
N TYR A 170 -38.15 -12.06 -51.49
CA TYR A 170 -39.03 -13.18 -51.86
C TYR A 170 -40.42 -12.74 -52.34
N THR A 171 -40.91 -11.55 -51.96
CA THR A 171 -42.16 -11.01 -52.55
C THR A 171 -42.03 -10.67 -54.02
N THR A 172 -40.85 -10.21 -54.46
CA THR A 172 -40.61 -9.79 -55.85
C THR A 172 -40.41 -11.00 -56.77
N GLU A 173 -39.73 -12.04 -56.28
CA GLU A 173 -39.38 -13.23 -57.08
C GLU A 173 -40.49 -14.30 -57.11
N SER A 174 -41.20 -14.53 -55.99
CA SER A 174 -42.07 -15.71 -55.80
C SER A 174 -43.50 -15.37 -55.37
N GLY A 175 -43.82 -14.07 -55.31
CA GLY A 175 -45.15 -13.56 -54.99
C GLY A 175 -45.41 -13.28 -53.50
N PRO A 176 -46.51 -12.59 -53.17
CA PRO A 176 -46.76 -12.05 -51.83
C PRO A 176 -46.84 -13.09 -50.71
N LEU A 177 -47.35 -14.28 -51.05
CA LEU A 177 -47.63 -15.36 -50.09
C LEU A 177 -46.33 -16.03 -49.62
N VAL A 178 -45.38 -16.26 -50.53
CA VAL A 178 -44.06 -16.83 -50.23
C VAL A 178 -43.23 -15.85 -49.41
N GLY A 179 -43.25 -14.55 -49.75
CA GLY A 179 -42.55 -13.52 -48.96
C GLY A 179 -43.04 -13.40 -47.52
N ALA A 180 -44.34 -13.61 -47.27
CA ALA A 180 -44.90 -13.62 -45.92
C ALA A 180 -44.46 -14.84 -45.10
N ILE A 181 -44.41 -16.03 -45.71
CA ILE A 181 -43.92 -17.25 -45.06
C ILE A 181 -42.44 -17.09 -44.70
N MET A 182 -41.63 -16.60 -45.65
CA MET A 182 -40.19 -16.37 -45.42
C MET A 182 -39.94 -15.34 -44.33
N PHE A 183 -40.72 -14.25 -44.27
CA PHE A 183 -40.66 -13.29 -43.16
C PHE A 183 -40.86 -13.98 -41.81
N ALA A 184 -41.93 -14.79 -41.68
CA ALA A 184 -42.24 -15.47 -40.43
C ALA A 184 -41.16 -16.48 -40.04
N THR A 185 -40.60 -17.23 -41.00
CA THR A 185 -39.54 -18.21 -40.76
C THR A 185 -38.22 -17.54 -40.32
N PHE A 186 -37.78 -16.48 -41.01
CA PHE A 186 -36.56 -15.75 -40.65
C PHE A 186 -36.72 -14.97 -39.34
N PHE A 187 -37.89 -14.39 -39.09
CA PHE A 187 -38.18 -13.69 -37.82
C PHE A 187 -38.18 -14.67 -36.65
N LEU A 188 -38.90 -15.79 -36.75
CA LEU A 188 -38.98 -16.79 -35.69
C LEU A 188 -37.63 -17.49 -35.47
N GLY A 189 -36.96 -17.89 -36.55
CA GLY A 189 -35.63 -18.51 -36.49
C GLY A 189 -34.57 -17.56 -35.91
N GLY A 190 -34.57 -16.29 -36.32
CA GLY A 190 -33.67 -15.26 -35.81
C GLY A 190 -33.90 -14.97 -34.32
N MET A 191 -35.15 -14.91 -33.87
CA MET A 191 -35.49 -14.69 -32.46
C MET A 191 -35.12 -15.87 -31.57
N ILE A 192 -35.37 -17.11 -32.01
CA ILE A 192 -34.98 -18.32 -31.26
C ILE A 192 -33.46 -18.43 -31.19
N PHE A 193 -32.75 -18.19 -32.31
CA PHE A 193 -31.29 -18.16 -32.33
C PHE A 193 -30.73 -17.10 -31.38
N LEU A 194 -31.26 -15.88 -31.41
CA LEU A 194 -30.83 -14.80 -30.52
C LEU A 194 -31.09 -15.15 -29.05
N ALA A 195 -32.26 -15.73 -28.71
CA ALA A 195 -32.59 -16.14 -27.35
C ALA A 195 -31.64 -17.22 -26.82
N LEU A 196 -31.36 -18.26 -27.62
CA LEU A 196 -30.42 -19.31 -27.27
C LEU A 196 -28.99 -18.77 -27.15
N PHE A 197 -28.59 -17.86 -28.05
CA PHE A 197 -27.26 -17.24 -28.01
C PHE A 197 -27.08 -16.34 -26.78
N VAL A 198 -28.07 -15.52 -26.43
CA VAL A 198 -28.05 -14.69 -25.21
C VAL A 198 -28.01 -15.57 -23.95
N MET A 199 -28.78 -16.66 -23.91
CA MET A 199 -28.76 -17.59 -22.79
C MET A 199 -27.38 -18.25 -22.64
N ALA A 200 -26.79 -18.74 -23.73
CA ALA A 200 -25.44 -19.32 -23.73
C ALA A 200 -24.38 -18.31 -23.27
N LEU A 201 -24.47 -17.06 -23.74
CA LEU A 201 -23.55 -15.99 -23.34
C LEU A 201 -23.74 -15.55 -21.90
N ASN A 202 -24.96 -15.51 -21.36
CA ASN A 202 -25.20 -15.13 -19.97
C ASN A 202 -24.65 -16.15 -18.98
N VAL A 203 -24.76 -17.45 -19.30
CA VAL A 203 -24.09 -18.52 -18.54
C VAL A 203 -22.57 -18.35 -18.60
N GLY A 204 -22.03 -18.03 -19.79
CA GLY A 204 -20.61 -17.71 -19.96
C GLY A 204 -20.13 -16.46 -19.21
N LYS A 205 -20.94 -15.39 -19.14
CA LYS A 205 -20.62 -14.14 -18.42
C LYS A 205 -20.49 -14.34 -16.92
N GLN A 206 -21.34 -15.17 -16.32
CA GLN A 206 -21.27 -15.49 -14.89
C GLN A 206 -19.97 -16.22 -14.53
N MET A 207 -19.43 -17.02 -15.45
CA MET A 207 -18.18 -17.75 -15.29
C MET A 207 -16.95 -16.90 -15.66
N GLY A 208 -17.01 -16.15 -16.76
CA GLY A 208 -15.96 -15.27 -17.25
C GLY A 208 -15.73 -14.02 -16.40
N SER A 209 -16.77 -13.48 -15.74
CA SER A 209 -16.63 -12.37 -14.78
C SER A 209 -15.89 -12.77 -13.51
N ARG A 210 -15.96 -14.04 -13.12
CA ARG A 210 -15.22 -14.57 -11.97
C ARG A 210 -13.74 -14.75 -12.30
N ILE A 211 -13.44 -15.30 -13.47
CA ILE A 211 -12.05 -15.44 -13.97
C ILE A 211 -11.42 -14.06 -14.25
N GLY A 212 -12.19 -13.11 -14.79
CA GLY A 212 -11.72 -11.75 -15.07
C GLY A 212 -11.45 -10.91 -13.81
N LYS A 213 -12.21 -11.12 -12.72
CA LYS A 213 -11.93 -10.49 -11.42
C LYS A 213 -10.70 -11.08 -10.74
N ALA A 214 -10.47 -12.39 -10.89
CA ALA A 214 -9.29 -13.06 -10.35
C ALA A 214 -7.96 -12.52 -10.93
N ALA A 215 -7.97 -11.83 -12.07
CA ALA A 215 -6.77 -11.27 -12.69
C ALA A 215 -6.39 -9.86 -12.18
N ILE A 216 -7.25 -9.19 -11.40
CA ILE A 216 -6.99 -7.81 -10.97
C ILE A 216 -6.03 -7.83 -9.77
N PRO A 217 -4.85 -7.20 -9.86
CA PRO A 217 -3.94 -7.14 -8.73
C PRO A 217 -4.48 -6.25 -7.61
N LYS A 218 -4.15 -6.59 -6.37
CA LYS A 218 -4.48 -5.79 -5.18
C LYS A 218 -3.26 -4.96 -4.77
N ILE A 219 -3.46 -3.65 -4.56
CA ILE A 219 -2.43 -2.82 -3.91
C ILE A 219 -2.48 -3.09 -2.42
N ILE A 220 -1.37 -3.58 -1.86
CA ILE A 220 -1.26 -3.89 -0.42
C ILE A 220 -0.48 -2.80 0.34
N VAL A 221 0.42 -2.09 -0.34
CA VAL A 221 1.09 -0.88 0.18
C VAL A 221 1.09 0.17 -0.92
N ASP A 222 0.59 1.37 -0.60
CA ASP A 222 0.47 2.49 -1.52
C ASP A 222 1.21 3.71 -0.96
N ASN A 223 2.20 4.20 -1.71
CA ASN A 223 3.05 5.33 -1.35
C ASN A 223 2.89 6.52 -2.31
N TYR A 224 1.81 6.59 -3.09
CA TYR A 224 1.61 7.57 -4.17
C TYR A 224 1.82 9.05 -3.78
N SER A 225 1.42 9.48 -2.58
CA SER A 225 1.48 10.89 -2.15
C SER A 225 2.60 11.19 -1.14
N GLN A 226 3.39 10.20 -0.77
CA GLN A 226 4.40 10.32 0.28
C GLN A 226 5.65 11.02 -0.29
N LYS A 227 6.05 12.15 0.30
CA LYS A 227 7.29 12.88 -0.05
C LYS A 227 8.48 12.50 0.82
N GLN A 228 8.22 11.81 1.93
CA GLN A 228 9.19 11.41 2.94
C GLN A 228 9.07 9.89 3.14
N ALA A 229 10.11 9.29 3.70
CA ALA A 229 10.08 7.88 4.05
C ALA A 229 8.98 7.61 5.09
N PRO A 230 8.27 6.48 5.01
CA PRO A 230 7.21 6.18 5.96
C PRO A 230 7.79 6.00 7.37
N PHE A 231 7.08 6.51 8.37
CA PHE A 231 7.32 6.22 9.78
C PHE A 231 6.10 5.51 10.33
N LEU A 232 6.27 4.29 10.82
CA LEU A 232 5.19 3.52 11.44
C LEU A 232 5.56 3.13 12.86
N ASP A 233 4.77 3.57 13.83
CA ASP A 233 4.93 3.14 15.22
C ASP A 233 4.20 1.80 15.43
N ALA A 234 4.97 0.73 15.64
CA ALA A 234 4.45 -0.60 15.91
C ALA A 234 4.40 -0.97 17.40
N THR A 235 4.48 0.02 18.30
CA THR A 235 4.40 -0.21 19.75
C THR A 235 3.07 -0.85 20.12
N GLY A 236 3.12 -2.07 20.69
CA GLY A 236 1.91 -2.81 21.10
C GLY A 236 1.12 -3.46 19.95
N ALA A 237 1.69 -3.53 18.74
CA ALA A 237 1.04 -4.16 17.61
C ALA A 237 0.81 -5.67 17.81
N HIS A 238 -0.38 -6.15 17.45
CA HIS A 238 -0.65 -7.60 17.35
C HIS A 238 0.08 -8.23 16.16
N ALA A 239 0.28 -9.56 16.19
CA ALA A 239 1.06 -10.29 15.19
C ALA A 239 0.61 -10.01 13.74
N GLY A 240 -0.69 -10.10 13.45
CA GLY A 240 -1.22 -9.82 12.11
C GLY A 240 -1.02 -8.36 11.66
N ALA A 241 -1.09 -7.40 12.60
CA ALA A 241 -0.85 -6.00 12.30
C ALA A 241 0.64 -5.71 12.01
N LEU A 242 1.55 -6.37 12.72
CA LEU A 242 3.00 -6.20 12.54
C LEU A 242 3.50 -6.94 11.30
N LEU A 243 3.20 -8.23 11.19
CA LEU A 243 3.77 -9.15 10.21
C LEU A 243 2.93 -9.26 8.93
N GLY A 244 1.67 -8.87 8.96
CA GLY A 244 0.72 -9.09 7.87
C GLY A 244 -0.17 -10.29 8.15
N ASP A 245 -1.27 -10.36 7.41
CA ASP A 245 -2.31 -11.36 7.63
C ASP A 245 -3.01 -11.70 6.30
N VAL A 246 -3.75 -12.81 6.28
CA VAL A 246 -4.60 -13.22 5.17
C VAL A 246 -6.02 -13.33 5.69
N LEU A 247 -6.93 -12.56 5.11
CA LEU A 247 -8.33 -12.57 5.53
C LEU A 247 -8.95 -13.96 5.30
N HIS A 248 -9.72 -14.40 6.29
CA HIS A 248 -10.53 -15.60 6.20
C HIS A 248 -11.63 -15.43 5.15
N ASP A 249 -11.90 -16.47 4.37
CA ASP A 249 -12.98 -16.50 3.39
C ASP A 249 -14.06 -17.50 3.81
N PRO A 250 -15.25 -17.04 4.24
CA PRO A 250 -16.34 -17.93 4.64
C PRO A 250 -16.96 -18.70 3.45
N PHE A 251 -16.71 -18.30 2.20
CA PHE A 251 -17.34 -18.88 1.01
C PHE A 251 -16.45 -19.86 0.24
N GLN A 252 -15.31 -20.25 0.82
CA GLN A 252 -14.33 -21.13 0.19
C GLN A 252 -14.89 -22.51 -0.19
N SER A 253 -15.87 -23.02 0.56
CA SER A 253 -16.51 -24.33 0.32
C SER A 253 -17.64 -24.31 -0.72
N GLY A 254 -18.10 -23.12 -1.15
CA GLY A 254 -19.26 -22.96 -2.05
C GLY A 254 -18.93 -22.58 -3.50
N GLY A 255 -17.65 -22.56 -3.89
CA GLY A 255 -17.23 -22.12 -5.24
C GLY A 255 -17.47 -20.63 -5.53
N LEU A 256 -17.72 -19.84 -4.48
CA LEU A 256 -17.89 -18.38 -4.49
C LEU A 256 -16.74 -17.66 -3.77
N GLY A 257 -15.62 -18.37 -3.57
CA GLY A 257 -14.50 -17.87 -2.80
C GLY A 257 -13.85 -16.62 -3.41
N THR A 258 -13.30 -15.80 -2.53
CA THR A 258 -12.48 -14.64 -2.87
C THR A 258 -11.05 -15.11 -3.19
N PRO A 259 -10.48 -14.69 -4.34
CA PRO A 259 -9.12 -15.07 -4.72
C PRO A 259 -8.09 -14.79 -3.62
N ALA A 260 -7.13 -15.69 -3.43
CA ALA A 260 -6.15 -15.59 -2.34
C ALA A 260 -5.37 -14.28 -2.32
N HIS A 261 -4.99 -13.74 -3.48
CA HIS A 261 -4.22 -12.48 -3.56
C HIS A 261 -5.02 -11.25 -3.10
N GLU A 262 -6.35 -11.28 -3.22
CA GLU A 262 -7.22 -10.21 -2.72
C GLU A 262 -7.34 -10.24 -1.19
N ARG A 263 -7.08 -11.39 -0.56
CA ARG A 263 -7.17 -11.57 0.90
C ARG A 263 -5.90 -11.18 1.65
N VAL A 264 -4.78 -10.99 0.94
CA VAL A 264 -3.50 -10.57 1.52
C VAL A 264 -3.59 -9.16 2.10
N VAL A 265 -3.12 -8.99 3.33
CA VAL A 265 -3.02 -7.72 4.05
C VAL A 265 -1.57 -7.47 4.47
N ALA A 266 -1.05 -6.29 4.14
CA ALA A 266 0.31 -5.92 4.52
C ALA A 266 0.39 -5.51 5.99
N GLY A 267 1.29 -6.13 6.74
CA GLY A 267 1.71 -5.67 8.07
C GLY A 267 2.53 -4.39 8.05
N MET A 268 2.79 -3.85 9.25
CA MET A 268 3.60 -2.65 9.44
C MET A 268 5.03 -2.82 8.92
N ILE A 269 5.63 -4.01 9.01
CA ILE A 269 6.95 -4.27 8.42
C ILE A 269 7.01 -3.97 6.91
N HIS A 270 5.91 -4.28 6.20
CA HIS A 270 5.83 -4.08 4.75
C HIS A 270 5.54 -2.61 4.41
N LYS A 271 4.68 -1.97 5.19
CA LYS A 271 4.35 -0.55 5.01
C LYS A 271 5.51 0.37 5.40
N ALA A 272 6.39 -0.06 6.32
CA ALA A 272 7.63 0.63 6.69
C ALA A 272 8.80 0.32 5.74
N HIS A 273 8.57 -0.39 4.63
CA HIS A 273 9.61 -0.67 3.66
C HIS A 273 10.23 0.62 3.12
N GLN A 274 11.57 0.69 3.10
CA GLN A 274 12.36 1.89 2.80
C GLN A 274 12.09 3.09 3.74
N GLY A 275 11.53 2.83 4.93
CA GLY A 275 11.29 3.82 5.98
C GLY A 275 11.75 3.36 7.35
N VAL A 276 11.00 3.76 8.37
CA VAL A 276 11.25 3.48 9.79
C VAL A 276 10.03 2.78 10.39
N LEU A 277 10.32 1.76 11.20
CA LEU A 277 9.37 0.99 12.00
C LEU A 277 9.71 1.15 13.49
#